data_AF-A0A935NW24-F1
#
_entry.id   AF-A0A935NW24-F1
#
_cell.length_a   1.000
_cell.length_b   1.000
_cell.length_c   1.000
_cell.angle_alpha   90.00
_cell.angle_beta   90.00
_cell.angle_gamma   90.00
#
_symmetry.space_group_name_H-M   'P 1'
#
loop_
_entity.id
_entity.type
_entity.pdbx_description
1 polymer ?
#
loop_
_entity_poly.entity_id
_entity_poly.type
_entity_poly.pdbx_seq_one_letter_code
_entity_poly.pdbx_strand_id
1 'polypeptide(L)'
;MCTWASLDEAAELHEHLGGLFGTGGVLYFDWVISAAVLVLAAAVALWPWLRELPRATRRRMMTAGFVYVGGALLMELPLGWWTERAGPDSLGYALIDWVEETLELCGASLMLLGLLAHLAQQAPAGEAASGAGGAGASP
;
A
#
# COMPACT_ATOMS: atom_id res chain seq x y z
N MET A 1 -13.94 -4.60 -2.05
CA MET A 1 -12.58 -4.03 -1.96
C MET A 1 -11.76 -4.37 -3.19
N CYS A 2 -11.54 -5.65 -3.54
CA CYS A 2 -10.77 -6.00 -4.75
C CYS A 2 -11.34 -5.41 -6.05
N THR A 3 -12.67 -5.30 -6.17
CA THR A 3 -13.32 -4.69 -7.33
C THR A 3 -12.99 -3.22 -7.55
N TRP A 4 -12.61 -2.48 -6.50
CA TRP A 4 -12.22 -1.08 -6.62
C TRP A 4 -10.73 -0.97 -6.99
N ALA A 5 -9.88 -1.79 -6.38
CA ALA A 5 -8.46 -1.86 -6.73
C ALA A 5 -8.25 -2.31 -8.19
N SER A 6 -8.93 -3.36 -8.64
CA SER A 6 -8.84 -3.83 -10.03
C SER A 6 -9.43 -2.84 -11.05
N LEU A 7 -10.32 -1.95 -10.62
CA LEU A 7 -10.93 -0.93 -11.48
C LEU A 7 -10.07 0.33 -11.54
N ASP A 8 -9.33 0.63 -10.47
CA ASP A 8 -8.33 1.69 -10.42
C ASP A 8 -7.11 1.33 -11.30
N GLU A 9 -6.61 0.09 -11.20
CA GLU A 9 -5.49 -0.43 -12.02
C GLU A 9 -5.85 -0.53 -13.51
N ALA A 10 -7.08 -0.92 -13.85
CA ALA A 10 -7.51 -0.99 -15.25
C ALA A 10 -7.80 0.38 -15.88
N ALA A 11 -7.95 1.43 -15.08
CA ALA A 11 -8.37 2.74 -15.54
C ALA A 11 -7.35 3.85 -15.24
N GLU A 12 -6.23 3.52 -14.58
CA GLU A 12 -5.24 4.48 -14.07
C GLU A 12 -5.95 5.70 -13.45
N LEU A 13 -6.99 5.41 -12.65
CA LEU A 13 -7.96 6.42 -12.24
C LEU A 13 -7.29 7.46 -11.32
N HIS A 14 -6.26 7.04 -10.59
CA HIS A 14 -5.39 7.91 -9.81
C HIS A 14 -4.46 8.79 -10.66
N GLU A 15 -4.02 8.36 -11.85
CA GLU A 15 -3.24 9.20 -12.76
C GLU A 15 -4.08 10.36 -13.34
N HIS A 16 -5.38 10.11 -13.55
CA HIS A 16 -6.32 11.10 -14.09
C HIS A 16 -6.87 12.09 -13.07
N LEU A 17 -6.52 11.95 -11.77
CA LEU A 17 -6.90 12.92 -10.72
C LEU A 17 -6.00 14.17 -10.70
N GLY A 18 -5.02 14.26 -11.60
CA GLY A 18 -4.15 15.43 -11.79
C GLY A 18 -4.86 16.63 -12.44
N GLY A 19 -4.26 17.83 -12.29
CA GLY A 19 -4.72 19.08 -12.93
C GLY A 19 -5.27 20.15 -11.96
N LEU A 20 -5.24 19.91 -10.65
CA LEU A 20 -5.61 20.93 -9.65
C LEU A 20 -4.56 22.03 -9.49
N PHE A 21 -3.29 21.74 -9.82
CA PHE A 21 -2.17 22.63 -9.50
C PHE A 21 -1.27 22.95 -10.70
N GLY A 22 -1.71 22.82 -11.96
CA GLY A 22 -0.98 23.28 -13.16
C GLY A 22 0.54 23.10 -13.11
N THR A 23 1.00 21.98 -12.56
CA THR A 23 2.38 21.76 -12.16
C THR A 23 3.09 20.89 -13.21
N GLY A 24 4.41 20.99 -13.33
CA GLY A 24 5.18 20.39 -14.44
C GLY A 24 6.54 19.89 -13.99
N GLY A 25 7.12 18.99 -14.78
CA GLY A 25 8.40 18.34 -14.47
C GLY A 25 8.27 17.23 -13.42
N VAL A 26 9.03 17.31 -12.33
CA VAL A 26 9.09 16.24 -11.31
C VAL A 26 7.75 16.07 -10.57
N LEU A 27 6.88 17.08 -10.60
CA LEU A 27 5.52 17.03 -10.05
C LEU A 27 4.47 16.98 -11.16
N TYR A 28 4.81 16.47 -12.35
CA TYR A 28 3.89 16.31 -13.48
C TYR A 28 2.52 15.76 -13.04
N PHE A 29 2.55 14.84 -12.07
CA PHE A 29 1.39 14.33 -11.36
C PHE A 29 1.11 15.16 -10.10
N ASP A 30 0.36 16.26 -10.26
CA ASP A 30 0.00 17.21 -9.20
C ASP A 30 -0.69 16.56 -7.98
N TRP A 31 -1.31 15.40 -8.18
CA TRP A 31 -2.04 14.67 -7.15
C TRP A 31 -1.14 14.16 -6.02
N VAL A 32 0.18 14.04 -6.27
CA VAL A 32 1.22 13.69 -5.27
C VAL A 32 1.16 14.61 -4.05
N ILE A 33 0.85 15.90 -4.24
CA ILE A 33 0.72 16.86 -3.12
C ILE A 33 -0.48 16.50 -2.25
N SER A 34 -1.63 16.26 -2.88
CA SER A 34 -2.87 15.87 -2.20
C SER A 34 -2.70 14.53 -1.48
N ALA A 35 -2.06 13.57 -2.14
CA ALA A 35 -1.74 12.27 -1.56
C ALA A 35 -0.80 12.40 -0.36
N ALA A 36 0.26 13.20 -0.44
CA ALA A 36 1.17 13.44 0.67
C ALA A 36 0.46 14.04 1.89
N VAL A 37 -0.47 14.98 1.69
CA VAL A 37 -1.28 15.55 2.77
C VAL A 37 -2.19 14.50 3.39
N LEU A 38 -2.89 13.69 2.58
CA LEU A 38 -3.76 12.62 3.07
C LEU A 38 -2.98 11.54 3.82
N VAL A 39 -1.83 11.13 3.31
CA VAL A 39 -0.93 10.17 3.96
C VAL A 39 -0.45 10.71 5.30
N LEU A 40 -0.04 11.97 5.36
CA LEU A 40 0.38 12.60 6.62
C LEU A 40 -0.76 12.66 7.64
N ALA A 41 -1.97 13.04 7.20
CA ALA A 41 -3.15 13.06 8.04
C ALA A 41 -3.49 11.66 8.57
N ALA A 42 -3.45 10.64 7.71
CA ALA A 42 -3.65 9.24 8.09
C ALA A 42 -2.57 8.75 9.06
N ALA A 43 -1.30 9.10 8.83
CA ALA A 43 -0.20 8.74 9.71
C ALA A 43 -0.38 9.35 11.11
N VAL A 44 -0.79 10.62 11.20
CA VAL A 44 -1.10 11.30 12.48
C VAL A 44 -2.30 10.66 13.17
N ALA A 45 -3.38 10.37 12.43
CA ALA A 45 -4.59 9.77 12.97
C ALA A 45 -4.35 8.33 13.48
N LEU A 46 -3.53 7.55 12.77
CA LEU A 46 -3.21 6.16 13.12
C LEU A 46 -2.07 6.05 14.13
N TRP A 47 -1.31 7.12 14.38
CA TRP A 47 -0.15 7.10 15.27
C TRP A 47 -0.43 6.62 16.70
N PRO A 48 -1.53 7.03 17.39
CA PRO A 48 -1.83 6.55 18.73
C PRO A 48 -2.00 5.03 18.76
N TRP A 49 -2.82 4.50 17.84
CA TRP A 49 -3.03 3.06 17.69
C TRP A 49 -1.74 2.32 17.35
N LEU A 50 -0.94 2.86 16.44
CA LEU A 50 0.32 2.26 16.02
C LEU A 50 1.33 2.17 17.18
N ARG A 51 1.26 3.08 18.15
CA ARG A 51 2.10 3.06 19.36
C ARG A 51 1.71 1.99 20.36
N GLU A 52 0.43 1.65 20.44
CA GLU A 52 -0.11 0.63 21.35
C GLU A 52 0.22 -0.81 20.90
N LEU A 53 0.54 -0.99 19.62
CA LEU A 53 0.91 -2.29 19.06
C LEU A 53 2.21 -2.87 19.67
N PRO A 54 2.32 -4.21 19.76
CA PRO A 54 3.57 -4.88 20.07
C PRO A 54 4.71 -4.43 19.14
N ARG A 55 5.93 -4.29 19.68
CA ARG A 55 7.10 -3.75 18.94
C ARG A 55 7.34 -4.45 17.60
N ALA A 56 7.11 -5.77 17.53
CA ALA A 56 7.29 -6.55 16.30
C ALA A 56 6.24 -6.18 15.24
N THR A 57 4.96 -6.12 15.62
CA THR A 57 3.86 -5.73 14.72
C THR A 57 4.03 -4.30 14.25
N ARG A 58 4.35 -3.38 15.15
CA ARG A 58 4.59 -1.97 14.82
C ARG A 58 5.67 -1.81 13.75
N ARG A 59 6.81 -2.51 13.90
CA ARG A 59 7.90 -2.46 12.91
C ARG A 59 7.44 -2.98 11.54
N ARG A 60 6.68 -4.08 11.52
CA ARG A 60 6.12 -4.63 10.26
C ARG A 60 5.19 -3.63 9.58
N MET A 61 4.27 -3.01 10.33
CA MET A 61 3.34 -2.02 9.76
C MET A 61 4.05 -0.76 9.29
N MET A 62 5.06 -0.28 10.02
CA MET A 62 5.87 0.86 9.59
C MET A 62 6.67 0.55 8.32
N THR A 63 7.30 -0.63 8.23
CA THR A 63 8.01 -1.05 7.02
C THR A 63 7.06 -1.21 5.84
N ALA A 64 5.89 -1.83 6.04
CA ALA A 64 4.88 -1.98 5.01
C ALA A 64 4.37 -0.63 4.49
N GLY A 65 4.04 0.29 5.41
CA GLY A 65 3.61 1.64 5.06
C GLY A 65 4.71 2.42 4.32
N PHE A 66 5.97 2.31 4.75
CA PHE A 66 7.09 2.95 4.06
C PHE A 66 7.31 2.41 2.65
N VAL A 67 7.20 1.10 2.44
CA VAL A 67 7.35 0.50 1.11
C VAL A 67 6.20 0.92 0.19
N TYR A 68 4.96 0.88 0.69
CA TYR A 68 3.77 1.29 -0.06
C TYR A 68 3.81 2.77 -0.43
N VAL A 69 3.87 3.65 0.58
CA VAL A 69 3.89 5.11 0.39
C VAL A 69 5.15 5.58 -0.35
N GLY A 70 6.28 4.91 -0.09
CA GLY A 70 7.54 5.19 -0.77
C GLY A 70 7.50 4.84 -2.24
N GLY A 71 6.85 3.73 -2.62
CA GLY A 71 6.54 3.43 -4.03
C GLY A 71 5.69 4.54 -4.62
N ALA A 72 4.48 4.72 -4.08
CA ALA A 72 3.46 5.65 -4.57
C ALA A 72 3.91 7.11 -4.69
N LEU A 73 4.71 7.63 -3.75
CA LEU A 73 5.08 9.06 -3.75
C LEU A 73 6.47 9.32 -4.35
N LEU A 74 7.41 8.39 -4.20
CA LEU A 74 8.78 8.63 -4.68
C LEU A 74 9.00 8.17 -6.12
N MET A 75 8.25 7.19 -6.61
CA MET A 75 8.37 6.72 -8.00
C MET A 75 7.59 7.60 -8.99
N GLU A 76 6.55 8.29 -8.50
CA GLU A 76 5.88 9.37 -9.22
C GLU A 76 6.84 10.50 -9.68
N LEU A 77 7.88 10.80 -8.90
CA LEU A 77 8.86 11.85 -9.22
C LEU A 77 9.72 11.54 -10.47
N PRO A 78 10.42 10.38 -10.55
CA PRO A 78 11.14 9.98 -11.76
C PRO A 78 10.19 9.66 -12.92
N LEU A 79 8.97 9.16 -12.64
CA LEU A 79 7.96 8.91 -13.66
C LEU A 79 7.55 10.21 -14.34
N GLY A 80 7.13 11.23 -13.58
CA GLY A 80 6.79 12.55 -14.10
C GLY A 80 7.92 13.25 -14.86
N TRP A 81 9.15 13.15 -14.33
CA TRP A 81 10.36 13.69 -15.01
C TRP A 81 10.63 13.02 -16.36
N TRP A 82 10.38 11.70 -16.45
CA TRP A 82 10.55 10.93 -17.67
C TRP A 82 9.45 11.22 -18.69
N THR A 83 8.19 11.27 -18.24
CA THR A 83 7.01 11.59 -19.07
C THR A 83 7.16 12.94 -19.75
N GLU A 84 7.64 13.97 -19.04
CA GLU A 84 7.88 15.30 -19.60
C GLU A 84 8.88 15.28 -20.79
N ARG A 85 9.84 14.35 -20.78
CA ARG A 85 10.95 14.31 -21.75
C ARG A 85 10.72 13.35 -22.91
N ALA A 86 10.22 12.16 -22.62
CA ALA A 86 10.12 11.05 -23.55
C ALA A 86 8.67 10.68 -23.90
N GLY A 87 7.69 11.28 -23.22
CA GLY A 87 6.29 10.91 -23.31
C GLY A 87 5.95 9.62 -22.54
N PRO A 88 4.65 9.36 -22.31
CA PRO A 88 4.17 8.18 -21.59
C PRO A 88 4.37 6.87 -22.39
N ASP A 89 4.36 6.94 -23.73
CA ASP A 89 4.49 5.78 -24.62
C ASP A 89 5.96 5.32 -24.80
N SER A 90 6.69 5.14 -23.68
CA SER A 90 8.10 4.73 -23.72
C SER A 90 8.38 3.54 -22.81
N LEU A 91 9.32 2.69 -23.22
CA LEU A 91 9.76 1.54 -22.40
C LEU A 91 10.30 2.00 -21.03
N GLY A 92 10.91 3.20 -20.97
CA GLY A 92 11.39 3.77 -19.72
C GLY A 92 10.26 4.10 -18.75
N TYR A 93 9.16 4.66 -19.24
CA TYR A 93 7.95 4.89 -18.45
C TYR A 93 7.44 3.56 -17.87
N ALA A 94 7.17 2.59 -18.74
CA ALA A 94 6.62 1.29 -18.35
C ALA A 94 7.48 0.52 -17.32
N LEU A 95 8.82 0.69 -17.36
CA LEU A 95 9.71 0.06 -16.37
C LEU A 95 9.70 0.77 -15.02
N ILE A 96 9.61 2.10 -14.99
CA ILE A 96 9.53 2.87 -13.75
C ILE A 96 8.18 2.60 -13.09
N ASP A 97 7.11 2.65 -13.87
CA ASP A 97 5.74 2.34 -13.48
C ASP A 97 5.62 0.92 -12.92
N TRP A 98 6.14 -0.08 -13.63
CA TRP A 98 6.16 -1.46 -13.11
C TRP A 98 6.89 -1.61 -11.76
N VAL A 99 7.96 -0.83 -11.52
CA VAL A 99 8.66 -0.81 -10.22
C VAL A 99 7.79 -0.16 -9.15
N GLU A 100 7.11 0.93 -9.48
CA GLU A 100 6.13 1.59 -8.62
C GLU A 100 5.03 0.63 -8.17
N GLU A 101 4.31 0.03 -9.12
CA GLU A 101 3.25 -0.94 -8.87
C GLU A 101 3.75 -2.12 -8.02
N THR A 102 4.95 -2.63 -8.31
CA THR A 102 5.55 -3.74 -7.56
C THR A 102 5.82 -3.35 -6.10
N LEU A 103 6.29 -2.13 -5.85
CA LEU A 103 6.51 -1.62 -4.50
C LEU A 103 5.19 -1.46 -3.75
N GLU A 104 4.16 -0.95 -4.41
CA GLU A 104 2.82 -0.84 -3.82
C GLU A 104 2.26 -2.22 -3.43
N LEU A 105 2.26 -3.19 -4.36
CA LEU A 105 1.76 -4.53 -4.09
C LEU A 105 2.56 -5.24 -2.98
N CYS A 106 3.88 -5.04 -2.95
CA CYS A 106 4.74 -5.55 -1.87
C CYS A 106 4.39 -4.90 -0.52
N GLY A 107 4.23 -3.58 -0.48
CA GLY A 107 3.86 -2.84 0.72
C GLY A 107 2.49 -3.27 1.26
N ALA A 108 1.48 -3.39 0.38
CA ALA A 108 0.16 -3.87 0.73
C ALA A 108 0.18 -5.31 1.27
N SER A 109 0.95 -6.19 0.63
CA SER A 109 1.13 -7.58 1.08
C SER A 109 1.80 -7.67 2.46
N LEU A 110 2.85 -6.88 2.71
CA LEU A 110 3.50 -6.80 4.01
C LEU A 110 2.55 -6.26 5.09
N MET A 111 1.69 -5.30 4.74
CA MET A 111 0.70 -4.74 5.66
C MET A 111 -0.32 -5.81 6.07
N LEU A 112 -0.85 -6.55 5.09
CA LEU A 112 -1.79 -7.64 5.31
C LEU A 112 -1.18 -8.74 6.20
N LEU A 113 0.04 -9.18 5.90
CA LEU A 113 0.75 -10.18 6.70
C LEU A 113 1.02 -9.68 8.13
N GLY A 114 1.33 -8.40 8.29
CA GLY A 114 1.49 -7.75 9.59
C GLY A 114 0.20 -7.78 10.41
N LEU A 115 -0.94 -7.48 9.78
CA LEU A 115 -2.25 -7.49 10.41
C LEU A 115 -2.69 -8.91 10.79
N LEU A 116 -2.54 -9.88 9.89
CA LEU A 116 -2.87 -11.28 10.16
C LEU A 116 -2.05 -11.84 11.32
N ALA A 117 -0.74 -11.53 11.38
CA ALA A 117 0.11 -11.92 12.49
C ALA A 117 -0.34 -11.27 13.82
N HIS A 118 -0.82 -10.03 13.79
CA HIS A 118 -1.34 -9.34 14.97
C HIS A 118 -2.66 -9.96 15.46
N LEU A 119 -3.56 -10.32 14.54
CA LEU A 119 -4.81 -10.99 14.88
C LEU A 119 -4.57 -12.41 15.43
N ALA A 120 -3.64 -13.16 14.83
CA ALA A 120 -3.28 -14.49 15.30
C ALA A 120 -2.69 -14.48 16.73
N GLN A 121 -1.98 -13.42 17.12
CA GLN A 121 -1.48 -13.23 18.49
C GLN A 121 -2.58 -12.92 19.50
N GLN A 122 -3.75 -12.46 19.04
CA GLN A 122 -4.89 -12.10 19.87
C GLN A 122 -5.97 -13.19 19.90
N ALA A 123 -5.88 -14.18 19.01
CA ALA A 123 -6.80 -15.32 19.01
C ALA A 123 -6.62 -16.12 20.31
N PRO A 124 -7.69 -16.37 21.09
CA PRO A 124 -7.61 -17.19 22.29
C PRO A 124 -7.18 -18.61 21.91
N ALA A 125 -6.27 -19.19 22.70
CA ALA A 125 -5.70 -20.53 22.48
C ALA A 125 -6.72 -21.70 22.48
N GLY A 126 -8.02 -21.42 22.58
CA GLY A 126 -9.09 -22.42 22.77
C GLY A 126 -9.81 -22.91 21.50
N GLU A 127 -9.89 -22.13 20.42
CA GLU A 127 -10.68 -22.54 19.24
C GLU A 127 -9.90 -23.42 18.24
N ALA A 128 -8.57 -23.30 18.19
CA ALA A 128 -7.74 -24.11 17.30
C ALA A 128 -7.73 -25.61 17.68
N ALA A 129 -8.08 -25.95 18.92
CA ALA A 129 -8.12 -27.34 19.41
C ALA A 129 -9.51 -28.00 19.29
N SER A 130 -10.58 -27.23 19.08
CA SER A 130 -11.95 -27.77 19.06
C SER A 130 -12.37 -28.42 17.74
N GLY A 131 -11.63 -28.19 16.65
CA GLY A 131 -11.94 -28.76 15.32
C GLY A 131 -11.35 -30.15 15.05
N ALA A 132 -10.39 -30.61 15.86
CA ALA A 132 -9.63 -31.83 15.60
C ALA A 132 -10.04 -33.05 16.47
N GLY A 133 -10.96 -32.87 17.44
CA GLY A 133 -11.30 -33.91 18.43
C GLY A 133 -12.57 -34.73 18.16
N GLY A 134 -13.29 -34.52 17.05
CA GLY A 134 -14.64 -35.06 16.85
C GLY A 134 -14.77 -36.36 16.06
N ALA A 135 -13.68 -36.92 15.52
CA ALA A 135 -13.73 -38.11 14.66
C ALA A 135 -13.02 -39.31 15.31
N GLY A 136 -13.66 -39.93 16.29
CA GLY A 136 -13.21 -41.23 16.78
C GLY A 136 -13.62 -41.51 18.22
N ALA A 137 -14.82 -42.07 18.40
CA ALA A 137 -15.08 -43.22 19.27
C ALA A 137 -16.58 -43.34 19.50
N SER A 138 -17.17 -44.45 19.08
CA SER A 138 -17.97 -45.32 19.96
C SER A 138 -18.38 -46.61 19.21
N PRO A 139 -18.63 -47.70 19.97
CA PRO A 139 -18.16 -49.06 19.71
C PRO A 139 -19.04 -49.92 18.78
#